data_AF-Q5TZE8-F1
#
_entry.id   AF-Q5TZE8-F1
#
_cell.length_a   1.000
_cell.length_b   1.000
_cell.length_c   1.000
_cell.angle_alpha   90.00
_cell.angle_beta   90.00
_cell.angle_gamma   90.00
#
_symmetry.space_group_name_H-M   'P 1'
#
loop_
_entity.id
_entity.type
_entity.pdbx_description
1 polymer ?
#
loop_
_entity_poly.entity_id
_entity_poly.type
_entity_poly.pdbx_seq_one_letter_code
_entity_poly.pdbx_strand_id
1 'polypeptide(L)'
;MAAHTSGLLLGRLHQRRARALATLPKQTGASLRLAELTHRRCLCSSAAGGVSMAEQPLVGASSSTPLDYRQEADVTCSRRDSQGRFVNPWSTWHFPSYTTVARLFLTEKNNSKIPSAKEALDRELPIVQPYFIQNPDQCGQTGTSVRATWLGHATVLVEMEGLLVLTDPIFSQRASPVAFMGPKRYRDPPCTIEQLPRLDAVVISHTHYDHLDAASVTALNSRFGSALHWFVPLGLAEWMQKTGCENVTELDWWVGSRIPGHDNVSFFCTPAQHWCKRTPVDDNKTLWGSWSIVGSHSRFFFAGDTGYCASFKEIGRHFGPFDLAAIPIGAYVPRGIMKSQHVDPEEAVQIHIDVQAKASLAIHWGTFPLSYEHYLEPPARLREAMVNLGLNPDDFFTLHHGESRMINLKDMHSSS
;
A
#
# COMPACT_ATOMS: atom_id res chain seq x y z
N MET A 1 20.03 57.17 -14.16
CA MET A 1 19.80 58.61 -13.87
C MET A 1 18.38 58.95 -14.28
N ALA A 2 17.63 59.59 -13.37
CA ALA A 2 16.34 60.30 -13.50
C ALA A 2 15.14 59.52 -14.11
N ALA A 3 14.18 58.98 -13.35
CA ALA A 3 13.15 59.61 -12.49
C ALA A 3 11.93 60.13 -13.28
N HIS A 4 10.73 59.58 -13.03
CA HIS A 4 9.63 60.30 -12.34
C HIS A 4 8.32 59.49 -12.20
N THR A 5 7.87 59.34 -10.93
CA THR A 5 6.50 59.52 -10.33
C THR A 5 5.23 58.95 -11.01
N SER A 6 4.13 58.55 -10.37
CA SER A 6 3.66 58.33 -8.98
C SER A 6 2.17 57.91 -9.04
N GLY A 7 1.67 57.20 -8.02
CA GLY A 7 0.27 57.29 -7.50
C GLY A 7 -0.75 56.28 -8.06
N LEU A 8 -1.16 55.23 -7.33
CA LEU A 8 -2.15 55.12 -6.24
C LEU A 8 -3.66 55.17 -6.64
N LEU A 9 -4.32 54.03 -6.32
CA LEU A 9 -5.60 53.87 -5.61
C LEU A 9 -6.97 53.70 -6.33
N LEU A 10 -7.52 52.49 -6.12
CA LEU A 10 -8.92 52.05 -5.86
C LEU A 10 -10.14 52.73 -6.54
N GLY A 11 -10.99 51.88 -7.15
CA GLY A 11 -12.37 51.70 -6.65
C GLY A 11 -13.55 51.83 -7.62
N ARG A 12 -14.43 50.81 -7.60
CA ARG A 12 -15.87 50.75 -7.97
C ARG A 12 -16.23 50.61 -9.47
N LEU A 13 -16.77 49.45 -9.88
CA LEU A 13 -18.19 49.02 -9.88
C LEU A 13 -19.07 49.72 -10.94
N HIS A 14 -19.44 49.01 -12.01
CA HIS A 14 -20.85 48.86 -12.42
C HIS A 14 -21.07 47.80 -13.53
N GLN A 15 -21.92 46.83 -13.19
CA GLN A 15 -23.01 46.21 -13.98
C GLN A 15 -22.86 45.97 -15.48
N ARG A 16 -23.05 44.70 -15.89
CA ARG A 16 -24.10 44.31 -16.85
C ARG A 16 -24.49 42.84 -16.64
N ARG A 17 -25.74 42.65 -16.19
CA ARG A 17 -26.49 41.37 -16.19
C ARG A 17 -27.31 41.31 -17.47
N ALA A 18 -27.34 40.14 -18.12
CA ALA A 18 -28.47 39.70 -18.94
C ALA A 18 -28.83 38.27 -18.53
N ARG A 19 -30.10 38.08 -18.17
CA ARG A 19 -30.73 36.83 -17.75
C ARG A 19 -31.15 36.03 -19.00
N ALA A 20 -31.02 34.71 -18.94
CA ALA A 20 -31.88 33.79 -19.67
C ALA A 20 -32.48 32.82 -18.65
N LEU A 21 -33.82 32.77 -18.61
CA LEU A 21 -34.62 31.85 -17.81
C LEU A 21 -34.69 30.49 -18.52
N ALA A 22 -34.61 29.41 -17.76
CA ALA A 22 -35.23 28.14 -18.10
C ALA A 22 -35.89 27.55 -16.84
N THR A 23 -37.19 27.33 -16.97
CA THR A 23 -38.16 26.82 -16.01
C THR A 23 -38.03 25.30 -15.83
N LEU A 24 -38.04 24.82 -14.58
CA LEU A 24 -38.20 23.41 -14.21
C LEU A 24 -39.59 23.20 -13.58
N PRO A 25 -40.34 22.14 -13.96
CA PRO A 25 -41.58 21.78 -13.28
C PRO A 25 -41.30 20.91 -12.04
N LYS A 26 -42.05 21.20 -10.98
CA LYS A 26 -42.19 20.37 -9.78
C LYS A 26 -43.04 19.13 -10.12
N GLN A 27 -42.58 17.94 -9.73
CA GLN A 27 -43.46 16.81 -9.47
C GLN A 27 -43.37 16.36 -8.02
N THR A 28 -44.55 16.14 -7.48
CA THR A 28 -44.91 15.78 -6.11
C THR A 28 -45.07 14.26 -5.98
N GLY A 29 -44.76 13.73 -4.80
CA GLY A 29 -45.42 12.54 -4.25
C GLY A 29 -44.63 11.23 -4.37
N ALA A 30 -43.88 10.89 -3.33
CA ALA A 30 -43.48 9.51 -3.06
C ALA A 30 -44.10 9.08 -1.72
N SER A 31 -45.03 8.14 -1.83
CA SER A 31 -45.71 7.46 -0.74
C SER A 31 -44.76 6.47 -0.08
N LEU A 32 -44.56 6.60 1.22
CA LEU A 32 -43.87 5.63 2.08
C LEU A 32 -44.75 4.38 2.20
N ARG A 33 -44.35 3.27 1.58
CA ARG A 33 -44.85 1.93 1.94
C ARG A 33 -43.79 1.21 2.77
N LEU A 34 -44.12 1.03 4.04
CA LEU A 34 -43.49 0.08 4.96
C LEU A 34 -43.72 -1.34 4.41
N ALA A 35 -42.66 -2.10 4.17
CA ALA A 35 -42.75 -3.53 3.90
C ALA A 35 -42.42 -4.30 5.19
N GLU A 36 -43.42 -5.03 5.68
CA GLU A 36 -43.34 -5.95 6.83
C GLU A 36 -42.41 -7.13 6.52
N LEU A 37 -41.41 -7.36 7.39
CA LEU A 37 -40.67 -8.62 7.43
C LEU A 37 -41.57 -9.70 8.05
N THR A 38 -42.04 -10.64 7.24
CA THR A 38 -42.67 -11.87 7.73
C THR A 38 -41.61 -12.96 7.93
N HIS A 39 -41.43 -13.37 9.19
CA HIS A 39 -40.70 -14.58 9.57
C HIS A 39 -41.36 -15.82 8.96
N ARG A 40 -40.66 -16.54 8.07
CA ARG A 40 -41.01 -17.92 7.73
C ARG A 40 -40.30 -18.88 8.68
N ARG A 41 -41.08 -19.49 9.57
CA ARG A 41 -40.72 -20.72 10.30
C ARG A 41 -40.68 -21.87 9.29
N CYS A 42 -39.55 -22.57 9.22
CA CYS A 42 -39.44 -23.84 8.52
C CYS A 42 -39.83 -24.96 9.50
N LEU A 43 -40.87 -25.71 9.16
CA LEU A 43 -41.26 -26.96 9.82
C LEU A 43 -40.75 -28.11 8.95
N CYS A 44 -39.83 -28.92 9.48
CA CYS A 44 -39.51 -30.23 8.91
C CYS A 44 -40.04 -31.31 9.84
N SER A 45 -40.99 -32.08 9.32
CA SER A 45 -41.43 -33.36 9.86
C SER A 45 -40.48 -34.46 9.41
N SER A 46 -40.25 -35.41 10.30
CA SER A 46 -39.55 -36.67 10.07
C SER A 46 -40.35 -37.61 9.16
N ALA A 47 -39.64 -38.38 8.33
CA ALA A 47 -39.96 -39.76 7.99
C ALA A 47 -38.72 -40.43 7.36
N ALA A 48 -38.46 -41.66 7.79
CA ALA A 48 -37.30 -42.48 7.46
C ALA A 48 -37.49 -43.30 6.17
N GLY A 49 -36.38 -43.77 5.58
CA GLY A 49 -36.35 -44.85 4.59
C GLY A 49 -35.22 -44.69 3.57
N GLY A 50 -34.14 -45.47 3.73
CA GLY A 50 -32.94 -45.37 2.89
C GLY A 50 -33.02 -46.08 1.53
N VAL A 51 -31.99 -45.86 0.71
CA VAL A 51 -31.12 -46.84 0.02
C VAL A 51 -29.99 -46.03 -0.65
N SER A 52 -28.76 -46.54 -0.52
CA SER A 52 -27.50 -45.95 -1.00
C SER A 52 -27.29 -46.19 -2.49
N MET A 53 -27.03 -45.12 -3.24
CA MET A 53 -26.32 -45.11 -4.53
C MET A 53 -25.51 -43.80 -4.56
N ALA A 54 -24.20 -43.91 -4.78
CA ALA A 54 -23.27 -42.78 -4.78
C ALA A 54 -23.42 -41.96 -6.07
N GLU A 55 -24.02 -40.77 -5.96
CA GLU A 55 -23.92 -39.71 -6.97
C GLU A 55 -22.85 -38.69 -6.53
N GLN A 56 -21.89 -38.43 -7.42
CA GLN A 56 -20.93 -37.34 -7.27
C GLN A 56 -21.67 -35.99 -7.34
N PRO A 57 -21.49 -35.07 -6.39
CA PRO A 57 -22.11 -33.76 -6.52
C PRO A 57 -21.36 -32.92 -7.54
N LEU A 58 -22.09 -32.51 -8.58
CA LEU A 58 -21.77 -31.38 -9.46
C LEU A 58 -21.39 -30.15 -8.62
N VAL A 59 -20.18 -29.65 -8.82
CA VAL A 59 -19.68 -28.41 -8.21
C VAL A 59 -20.43 -27.24 -8.83
N GLY A 60 -21.44 -26.77 -8.10
CA GLY A 60 -22.26 -25.62 -8.44
C GLY A 60 -22.76 -24.93 -7.18
N ALA A 61 -21.86 -24.23 -6.49
CA ALA A 61 -22.21 -23.17 -5.54
C ALA A 61 -20.97 -22.30 -5.31
N SER A 62 -21.02 -21.07 -5.83
CA SER A 62 -20.16 -19.97 -5.40
C SER A 62 -20.40 -19.73 -3.91
N SER A 63 -19.59 -20.33 -3.05
CA SER A 63 -19.59 -20.00 -1.62
C SER A 63 -18.73 -18.76 -1.41
N SER A 64 -19.39 -17.62 -1.24
CA SER A 64 -18.81 -16.35 -0.79
C SER A 64 -18.44 -16.42 0.71
N THR A 65 -17.70 -17.45 1.11
CA THR A 65 -17.18 -17.55 2.47
C THR A 65 -16.05 -16.53 2.59
N PRO A 66 -16.08 -15.64 3.60
CA PRO A 66 -14.96 -14.74 3.84
C PRO A 66 -13.69 -15.58 4.00
N LEU A 67 -12.63 -15.20 3.29
CA LEU A 67 -11.30 -15.76 3.51
C LEU A 67 -10.77 -15.18 4.83
N ASP A 68 -11.26 -15.67 5.96
CA ASP A 68 -11.02 -15.12 7.29
C ASP A 68 -10.19 -16.08 8.15
N TYR A 69 -8.88 -15.85 8.16
CA TYR A 69 -7.91 -16.66 8.89
C TYR A 69 -7.87 -16.32 10.40
N ARG A 70 -8.63 -15.31 10.87
CA ARG A 70 -8.71 -14.99 12.32
C ARG A 70 -9.36 -16.11 13.14
N GLN A 71 -10.05 -17.03 12.46
CA GLN A 71 -10.65 -18.20 13.10
C GLN A 71 -9.60 -19.29 13.41
N GLU A 72 -8.41 -19.19 12.83
CA GLU A 72 -7.26 -20.03 13.17
C GLU A 72 -6.68 -19.51 14.49
N ALA A 73 -6.58 -20.37 15.51
CA ALA A 73 -6.27 -19.96 16.90
C ALA A 73 -4.80 -19.52 17.11
N ASP A 74 -3.99 -19.47 16.06
CA ASP A 74 -2.54 -19.24 16.09
C ASP A 74 -2.08 -17.97 15.35
N VAL A 75 -3.01 -17.08 14.98
CA VAL A 75 -2.69 -15.78 14.37
C VAL A 75 -2.91 -14.60 15.32
N THR A 76 -2.06 -13.57 15.21
CA THR A 76 -2.19 -12.34 16.00
C THR A 76 -3.30 -11.43 15.44
N CYS A 77 -4.44 -11.34 16.12
CA CYS A 77 -5.56 -10.47 15.71
C CYS A 77 -5.34 -8.98 16.03
N SER A 78 -5.96 -8.11 15.23
CA SER A 78 -5.99 -6.66 15.52
C SER A 78 -6.77 -6.38 16.81
N ARG A 79 -6.41 -5.30 17.52
CA ARG A 79 -7.07 -4.89 18.77
C ARG A 79 -7.32 -3.39 18.79
N ARG A 80 -8.35 -2.98 19.51
CA ARG A 80 -8.66 -1.58 19.79
C ARG A 80 -8.63 -1.29 21.29
N ASP A 81 -8.27 -0.08 21.66
CA ASP A 81 -8.38 0.42 23.03
C ASP A 81 -9.83 0.83 23.39
N SER A 82 -10.03 1.32 24.62
CA SER A 82 -11.34 1.79 25.09
C SER A 82 -11.87 3.03 24.35
N GLN A 83 -11.03 3.73 23.58
CA GLN A 83 -11.42 4.85 22.72
C GLN A 83 -11.67 4.40 21.26
N GLY A 84 -11.59 3.11 20.98
CA GLY A 84 -11.78 2.55 19.63
C GLY A 84 -10.58 2.73 18.71
N ARG A 85 -9.41 3.14 19.22
CA ARG A 85 -8.18 3.28 18.43
C ARG A 85 -7.44 1.95 18.35
N PHE A 86 -6.87 1.63 17.20
CA PHE A 86 -6.06 0.43 17.05
C PHE A 86 -4.77 0.50 17.87
N VAL A 87 -4.35 -0.65 18.40
CA VAL A 87 -3.16 -0.79 19.24
C VAL A 87 -2.28 -1.91 18.74
N ASN A 88 -0.96 -1.71 18.82
CA ASN A 88 0.01 -2.76 18.55
C ASN A 88 -0.06 -3.84 19.63
N PRO A 89 -0.18 -5.13 19.25
CA PRO A 89 -0.24 -6.22 20.22
C PRO A 89 1.13 -6.68 20.75
N TRP A 90 2.23 -6.32 20.07
CA TRP A 90 3.56 -6.84 20.39
C TRP A 90 4.27 -5.99 21.45
N SER A 91 5.01 -6.67 22.33
CA SER A 91 5.84 -6.05 23.36
C SER A 91 7.02 -5.25 22.79
N THR A 92 7.37 -5.45 21.53
CA THR A 92 8.37 -4.65 20.80
C THR A 92 7.88 -3.23 20.51
N TRP A 93 6.56 -2.98 20.55
CA TRP A 93 6.00 -1.66 20.31
C TRP A 93 6.22 -0.71 21.50
N HIS A 94 6.95 0.36 21.24
CA HIS A 94 7.11 1.48 22.15
C HIS A 94 7.04 2.77 21.36
N PHE A 95 6.00 3.57 21.57
CA PHE A 95 5.93 4.90 20.98
C PHE A 95 6.55 5.91 21.94
N PRO A 96 7.68 6.56 21.59
CA PRO A 96 8.22 7.66 22.40
C PRO A 96 7.20 8.81 22.47
N SER A 97 7.10 9.50 23.61
CA SER A 97 6.20 10.65 23.69
C SER A 97 6.55 11.68 22.61
N TYR A 98 5.56 12.41 22.10
CA TYR A 98 5.78 13.46 21.09
C TYR A 98 6.86 14.48 21.49
N THR A 99 6.96 14.79 22.79
CA THR A 99 8.01 15.65 23.34
C THR A 99 9.40 15.02 23.26
N THR A 100 9.50 13.71 23.52
CA THR A 100 10.74 12.94 23.36
C THR A 100 11.14 12.88 21.90
N VAL A 101 10.18 12.63 21.01
CA VAL A 101 10.38 12.64 19.56
C VAL A 101 10.95 13.97 19.10
N ALA A 102 10.28 15.08 19.42
CA ALA A 102 10.72 16.41 19.04
C ALA A 102 12.12 16.74 19.59
N ARG A 103 12.38 16.46 20.88
CA ARG A 103 13.71 16.69 21.48
C ARG A 103 14.79 15.89 20.78
N LEU A 104 14.56 14.62 20.51
CA LEU A 104 15.56 13.76 19.91
C LEU A 104 15.82 14.18 18.46
N PHE A 105 14.80 14.49 17.65
CA PHE A 105 15.02 15.03 16.30
C PHE A 105 15.74 16.39 16.26
N LEU A 106 15.56 17.23 17.29
CA LEU A 106 16.29 18.50 17.42
C LEU A 106 17.74 18.33 17.86
N THR A 107 18.08 17.23 18.53
CA THR A 107 19.42 16.97 19.08
C THR A 107 20.23 15.99 18.24
N GLU A 108 19.54 15.10 17.51
CA GLU A 108 20.15 14.13 16.62
C GLU A 108 20.75 14.83 15.41
N LYS A 109 21.97 14.44 15.07
CA LYS A 109 22.67 15.01 13.93
C LYS A 109 22.06 14.47 12.64
N ASN A 110 21.56 15.36 11.80
CA ASN A 110 21.11 15.00 10.46
C ASN A 110 22.31 14.58 9.60
N ASN A 111 22.41 13.27 9.31
CA ASN A 111 23.46 12.68 8.46
C ASN A 111 22.92 12.25 7.08
N SER A 112 21.76 12.76 6.65
CA SER A 112 21.13 12.38 5.38
C SER A 112 22.00 12.63 4.16
N LYS A 113 22.77 13.73 4.16
CA LYS A 113 23.75 14.09 3.13
C LYS A 113 23.23 14.00 1.69
N ILE A 114 21.93 14.24 1.50
CA ILE A 114 21.30 14.26 0.19
C ILE A 114 21.91 15.40 -0.64
N PRO A 115 22.51 15.13 -1.81
CA PRO A 115 23.07 16.17 -2.66
C PRO A 115 21.98 17.11 -3.16
N SER A 116 22.28 18.40 -3.20
CA SER A 116 21.41 19.39 -3.86
C SER A 116 21.59 19.40 -5.39
N ALA A 117 22.75 18.95 -5.87
CA ALA A 117 23.08 18.90 -7.29
C ALA A 117 22.38 17.72 -7.97
N LYS A 118 21.67 18.01 -9.07
CA LYS A 118 20.92 17.01 -9.83
C LYS A 118 21.86 15.95 -10.42
N GLU A 119 23.04 16.35 -10.87
CA GLU A 119 24.02 15.49 -11.53
C GLU A 119 24.55 14.42 -10.56
N ALA A 120 24.75 14.78 -9.29
CA ALA A 120 25.14 13.83 -8.26
C ALA A 120 24.01 12.83 -7.98
N LEU A 121 22.77 13.29 -7.87
CA LEU A 121 21.61 12.42 -7.70
C LEU A 121 21.36 11.53 -8.92
N ASP A 122 21.56 12.01 -10.14
CA ASP A 122 21.37 11.22 -11.36
C ASP A 122 22.45 10.13 -11.51
N ARG A 123 23.67 10.38 -11.00
CA ARG A 123 24.75 9.38 -11.00
C ARG A 123 24.49 8.24 -10.01
N GLU A 124 24.07 8.56 -8.79
CA GLU A 124 23.92 7.55 -7.72
C GLU A 124 22.52 6.93 -7.70
N LEU A 125 21.49 7.69 -8.08
CA LEU A 125 20.08 7.29 -8.10
C LEU A 125 19.43 7.71 -9.43
N PRO A 126 19.82 7.07 -10.55
CA PRO A 126 19.24 7.37 -11.85
C PRO A 126 17.74 7.05 -11.86
N ILE A 127 16.99 7.90 -12.56
CA ILE A 127 15.60 7.61 -12.93
C ILE A 127 15.64 7.07 -14.36
N VAL A 128 15.15 5.85 -14.54
CA VAL A 128 14.99 5.21 -15.84
C VAL A 128 13.52 5.22 -16.25
N GLN A 129 13.28 5.20 -17.56
CA GLN A 129 11.92 5.13 -18.09
C GLN A 129 11.38 3.70 -17.89
N PRO A 130 10.20 3.52 -17.27
CA PRO A 130 9.60 2.20 -17.12
C PRO A 130 9.33 1.52 -18.45
N TYR A 131 9.58 0.21 -18.51
CA TYR A 131 9.50 -0.57 -19.76
C TYR A 131 8.13 -0.46 -20.45
N PHE A 132 7.04 -0.36 -19.67
CA PHE A 132 5.67 -0.34 -20.16
C PHE A 132 5.33 0.93 -20.96
N ILE A 133 6.14 1.99 -20.87
CA ILE A 133 5.97 3.18 -21.70
C ILE A 133 6.37 2.87 -23.15
N GLN A 134 7.41 2.05 -23.34
CA GLN A 134 7.90 1.67 -24.66
C GLN A 134 7.25 0.37 -25.16
N ASN A 135 6.89 -0.53 -24.25
CA ASN A 135 6.38 -1.86 -24.54
C ASN A 135 5.07 -2.15 -23.77
N PRO A 136 4.01 -1.34 -23.96
CA PRO A 136 2.77 -1.48 -23.21
C PRO A 136 2.10 -2.85 -23.40
N ASP A 137 2.27 -3.46 -24.58
CA ASP A 137 1.68 -4.76 -24.90
C ASP A 137 2.22 -5.90 -24.03
N GLN A 138 3.42 -5.74 -23.44
CA GLN A 138 4.03 -6.76 -22.57
C GLN A 138 3.47 -6.76 -21.13
N CYS A 139 2.63 -5.79 -20.77
CA CYS A 139 2.03 -5.69 -19.44
C CYS A 139 1.13 -6.90 -19.14
N GLY A 140 1.28 -7.48 -17.95
CA GLY A 140 0.51 -8.63 -17.49
C GLY A 140 0.90 -9.96 -18.16
N GLN A 141 1.86 -9.95 -19.09
CA GLN A 141 2.37 -11.16 -19.75
C GLN A 141 3.50 -11.80 -18.92
N THR A 142 3.19 -12.22 -17.69
CA THR A 142 4.19 -12.82 -16.79
C THR A 142 4.13 -14.34 -16.73
N GLY A 143 3.08 -14.98 -17.27
CA GLY A 143 2.87 -16.42 -17.13
C GLY A 143 2.76 -16.79 -15.65
N THR A 144 3.67 -17.62 -15.15
CA THR A 144 3.77 -17.98 -13.72
C THR A 144 4.76 -17.10 -12.95
N SER A 145 5.49 -16.20 -13.62
CA SER A 145 6.47 -15.32 -12.98
C SER A 145 5.79 -14.11 -12.33
N VAL A 146 6.54 -13.42 -11.46
CA VAL A 146 6.18 -12.09 -10.93
C VAL A 146 7.08 -11.05 -11.58
N ARG A 147 6.53 -9.92 -12.02
CA ARG A 147 7.32 -8.75 -12.46
C ARG A 147 7.07 -7.60 -11.51
N ALA A 148 8.11 -6.90 -11.10
CA ALA A 148 8.00 -5.70 -10.28
C ALA A 148 8.71 -4.53 -10.96
N THR A 149 8.08 -3.36 -10.92
CA THR A 149 8.65 -2.08 -11.34
C THR A 149 8.65 -1.13 -10.16
N TRP A 150 9.82 -0.68 -9.73
CA TRP A 150 9.90 0.24 -8.59
C TRP A 150 9.68 1.68 -9.04
N LEU A 151 8.56 2.30 -8.65
CA LEU A 151 8.22 3.68 -9.00
C LEU A 151 8.73 4.71 -7.99
N GLY A 152 9.54 4.25 -7.03
CA GLY A 152 10.10 5.05 -5.94
C GLY A 152 9.30 4.92 -4.65
N HIS A 153 9.98 5.13 -3.53
CA HIS A 153 9.43 4.99 -2.17
C HIS A 153 8.83 3.60 -1.96
N ALA A 154 7.61 3.51 -1.42
CA ALA A 154 6.84 2.28 -1.30
C ALA A 154 5.94 1.98 -2.51
N THR A 155 6.04 2.76 -3.60
CA THR A 155 5.25 2.55 -4.80
C THR A 155 5.90 1.53 -5.72
N VAL A 156 5.28 0.36 -5.85
CA VAL A 156 5.69 -0.73 -6.74
C VAL A 156 4.51 -1.10 -7.61
N LEU A 157 4.74 -1.18 -8.93
CA LEU A 157 3.81 -1.85 -9.84
C LEU A 157 4.21 -3.32 -9.93
N VAL A 158 3.33 -4.20 -9.49
CA VAL A 158 3.52 -5.66 -9.48
C VAL A 158 2.58 -6.30 -10.49
N GLU A 159 3.13 -7.22 -11.28
CA GLU A 159 2.41 -7.96 -12.29
C GLU A 159 2.52 -9.45 -11.98
N MET A 160 1.37 -10.11 -11.78
CA MET A 160 1.30 -11.54 -11.47
C MET A 160 -0.04 -12.10 -11.91
N GLU A 161 -0.05 -13.30 -12.52
CA GLU A 161 -1.26 -14.00 -12.95
C GLU A 161 -2.25 -13.13 -13.75
N GLY A 162 -1.70 -12.28 -14.61
CA GLY A 162 -2.47 -11.36 -15.44
C GLY A 162 -3.00 -10.11 -14.73
N LEU A 163 -2.80 -9.97 -13.42
CA LEU A 163 -3.15 -8.77 -12.65
C LEU A 163 -1.99 -7.77 -12.58
N LEU A 164 -2.35 -6.49 -12.61
CA LEU A 164 -1.46 -5.36 -12.37
C LEU A 164 -1.90 -4.64 -11.09
N VAL A 165 -1.08 -4.74 -10.05
CA VAL A 165 -1.35 -4.23 -8.71
C VAL A 165 -0.35 -3.13 -8.37
N LEU A 166 -0.85 -1.99 -7.90
CA LEU A 166 -0.02 -0.87 -7.46
C LEU A 166 -0.04 -0.75 -5.94
N THR A 167 1.13 -0.65 -5.31
CA THR A 167 1.24 -0.46 -3.85
C THR A 167 1.40 1.03 -3.52
N ASP A 168 0.76 1.51 -2.45
CA ASP A 168 0.98 2.83 -1.82
C ASP A 168 1.39 3.97 -2.80
N PRO A 169 0.49 4.33 -3.74
CA PRO A 169 0.86 5.22 -4.84
C PRO A 169 1.05 6.67 -4.38
N ILE A 170 2.28 7.19 -4.58
CA ILE A 170 2.60 8.61 -4.42
C ILE A 170 3.35 9.17 -5.65
N PHE A 171 2.62 9.90 -6.48
CA PHE A 171 3.13 10.64 -7.64
C PHE A 171 3.35 12.12 -7.36
N SER A 172 2.87 12.62 -6.21
CA SER A 172 3.10 13.99 -5.77
C SER A 172 4.57 14.27 -5.44
N GLN A 173 4.93 15.55 -5.50
CA GLN A 173 6.26 16.06 -5.15
C GLN A 173 6.51 16.09 -3.64
N ARG A 174 5.45 16.23 -2.83
CA ARG A 174 5.53 16.25 -1.37
C ARG A 174 4.58 15.25 -0.75
N ALA A 175 5.06 14.56 0.28
CA ALA A 175 4.23 13.76 1.17
C ALA A 175 3.73 14.67 2.32
N SER A 176 2.62 15.37 2.09
CA SER A 176 2.11 16.39 3.00
C SER A 176 0.64 16.72 2.75
N PRO A 177 -0.12 17.18 3.77
CA PRO A 177 -1.45 17.75 3.55
C PRO A 177 -1.45 19.05 2.73
N VAL A 178 -0.29 19.71 2.58
CA VAL A 178 -0.17 20.99 1.88
C VAL A 178 1.00 21.00 0.90
N ALA A 179 0.86 21.68 -0.23
CA ALA A 179 1.86 21.68 -1.30
C ALA A 179 3.17 22.45 -0.96
N PHE A 180 3.15 23.32 0.05
CA PHE A 180 4.27 24.23 0.36
C PHE A 180 5.15 23.79 1.55
N MET A 181 4.72 22.80 2.34
CA MET A 181 5.41 22.35 3.56
C MET A 181 5.42 20.82 3.63
N GLY A 182 6.34 20.23 4.41
CA GLY A 182 6.50 18.78 4.54
C GLY A 182 7.57 18.20 3.60
N PRO A 183 7.91 16.92 3.73
CA PRO A 183 9.00 16.29 2.97
C PRO A 183 8.74 16.36 1.47
N LYS A 184 9.70 16.93 0.72
CA LYS A 184 9.73 16.90 -0.75
C LYS A 184 10.61 15.74 -1.19
N ARG A 185 10.18 14.98 -2.19
CA ARG A 185 11.03 13.94 -2.78
C ARG A 185 12.27 14.57 -3.43
N TYR A 186 13.39 13.88 -3.35
CA TYR A 186 14.62 14.26 -4.05
C TYR A 186 14.83 13.46 -5.34
N ARG A 187 14.02 12.42 -5.57
CA ARG A 187 13.85 11.78 -6.87
C ARG A 187 12.41 11.86 -7.34
N ASP A 188 12.20 12.38 -8.54
CA ASP A 188 10.89 12.41 -9.21
C ASP A 188 10.35 10.99 -9.46
N PRO A 189 9.03 10.81 -9.55
CA PRO A 189 8.48 9.55 -10.02
C PRO A 189 8.89 9.31 -11.49
N PRO A 190 9.18 8.06 -11.87
CA PRO A 190 9.73 7.73 -13.19
C PRO A 190 8.69 7.81 -14.34
N CYS A 191 7.40 7.96 -14.01
CA CYS A 191 6.32 8.14 -14.97
C CYS A 191 5.18 8.98 -14.36
N THR A 192 4.28 9.48 -15.22
CA THR A 192 3.03 10.09 -14.77
C THR A 192 1.94 9.03 -14.57
N ILE A 193 0.83 9.42 -13.93
CA ILE A 193 -0.33 8.53 -13.76
C ILE A 193 -0.93 8.17 -15.12
N GLU A 194 -0.89 9.06 -16.12
CA GLU A 194 -1.40 8.81 -17.48
C GLU A 194 -0.56 7.78 -18.24
N GLN A 195 0.71 7.65 -17.90
CA GLN A 195 1.65 6.71 -18.52
C GLN A 195 1.58 5.30 -17.91
N LEU A 196 0.92 5.12 -16.76
CA LEU A 196 0.73 3.80 -16.18
C LEU A 196 -0.05 2.89 -17.16
N PRO A 197 0.19 1.57 -17.17
CA PRO A 197 -0.66 0.64 -17.89
C PRO A 197 -2.05 0.56 -17.24
N ARG A 198 -2.91 -0.35 -17.72
CA ARG A 198 -4.12 -0.70 -16.97
C ARG A 198 -3.74 -1.14 -15.55
N LEU A 199 -4.58 -0.80 -14.58
CA LEU A 199 -4.43 -1.26 -13.21
C LEU A 199 -5.71 -1.99 -12.80
N ASP A 200 -5.55 -3.14 -12.18
CA ASP A 200 -6.67 -3.94 -11.67
C ASP A 200 -6.91 -3.65 -10.20
N ALA A 201 -5.83 -3.42 -9.44
CA ALA A 201 -5.92 -3.09 -8.03
C ALA A 201 -4.87 -2.09 -7.54
N VAL A 202 -5.25 -1.38 -6.47
CA VAL A 202 -4.32 -0.69 -5.57
C VAL A 202 -4.45 -1.31 -4.18
N VAL A 203 -3.32 -1.55 -3.52
CA VAL A 203 -3.28 -1.89 -2.09
C VAL A 203 -2.69 -0.72 -1.30
N ILE A 204 -3.35 -0.34 -0.21
CA ILE A 204 -2.87 0.69 0.72
C ILE A 204 -2.44 0.04 2.03
N SER A 205 -1.20 0.23 2.46
CA SER A 205 -0.70 -0.31 3.73
C SER A 205 -1.23 0.47 4.95
N HIS A 206 -1.20 1.80 4.88
CA HIS A 206 -1.57 2.68 6.00
C HIS A 206 -1.80 4.12 5.53
N THR A 207 -2.08 5.02 6.48
CA THR A 207 -2.62 6.36 6.18
C THR A 207 -1.60 7.49 6.09
N HIS A 208 -0.30 7.27 6.29
CA HIS A 208 0.68 8.37 6.22
C HIS A 208 0.76 8.99 4.82
N TYR A 209 1.17 10.25 4.77
CA TYR A 209 1.09 11.06 3.54
C TYR A 209 2.01 10.59 2.41
N ASP A 210 3.06 9.85 2.73
CA ASP A 210 3.98 9.24 1.79
C ASP A 210 3.50 7.87 1.25
N HIS A 211 2.40 7.33 1.79
CA HIS A 211 1.78 6.07 1.36
C HIS A 211 0.36 6.25 0.83
N LEU A 212 -0.36 7.26 1.35
CA LEU A 212 -1.71 7.64 0.94
C LEU A 212 -1.74 9.11 0.52
N ASP A 213 -1.36 9.33 -0.74
CA ASP A 213 -1.38 10.65 -1.36
C ASP A 213 -2.73 10.95 -2.01
N ALA A 214 -3.44 11.97 -1.50
CA ALA A 214 -4.78 12.33 -1.97
C ALA A 214 -4.81 12.73 -3.46
N ALA A 215 -3.76 13.38 -3.96
CA ALA A 215 -3.68 13.76 -5.37
C ALA A 215 -3.53 12.53 -6.27
N SER A 216 -2.68 11.58 -5.87
CA SER A 216 -2.53 10.30 -6.58
C SER A 216 -3.81 9.48 -6.59
N VAL A 217 -4.48 9.36 -5.43
CA VAL A 217 -5.77 8.66 -5.33
C VAL A 217 -6.82 9.29 -6.25
N THR A 218 -6.96 10.61 -6.20
CA THR A 218 -7.92 11.35 -7.04
C THR A 218 -7.63 11.16 -8.53
N ALA A 219 -6.36 11.26 -8.95
CA ALA A 219 -5.97 11.12 -10.35
C ALA A 219 -6.11 9.68 -10.87
N LEU A 220 -5.73 8.67 -10.06
CA LEU A 220 -5.94 7.26 -10.40
C LEU A 220 -7.43 6.93 -10.56
N ASN A 221 -8.26 7.35 -9.59
CA ASN A 221 -9.70 7.14 -9.67
C ASN A 221 -10.34 7.89 -10.85
N SER A 222 -9.88 9.11 -11.15
CA SER A 222 -10.35 9.86 -12.31
C SER A 222 -10.01 9.16 -13.64
N ARG A 223 -8.87 8.47 -13.70
CA ARG A 223 -8.42 7.76 -14.90
C ARG A 223 -9.10 6.41 -15.09
N PHE A 224 -9.19 5.61 -14.03
CA PHE A 224 -9.62 4.20 -14.12
C PHE A 224 -11.05 3.95 -13.64
N GLY A 225 -11.61 4.85 -12.83
CA GLY A 225 -12.97 4.73 -12.28
C GLY A 225 -13.18 3.43 -11.51
N SER A 226 -14.37 2.84 -11.66
CA SER A 226 -14.77 1.61 -10.97
C SER A 226 -14.05 0.34 -11.43
N ALA A 227 -13.31 0.40 -12.54
CA ALA A 227 -12.47 -0.71 -12.99
C ALA A 227 -11.26 -0.93 -12.07
N LEU A 228 -10.83 0.10 -11.33
CA LEU A 228 -9.75 0.00 -10.35
C LEU A 228 -10.29 -0.40 -8.98
N HIS A 229 -9.85 -1.55 -8.46
CA HIS A 229 -10.22 -2.03 -7.14
C HIS A 229 -9.26 -1.52 -6.06
N TRP A 230 -9.77 -0.87 -5.02
CA TRP A 230 -8.96 -0.39 -3.90
C TRP A 230 -9.08 -1.33 -2.70
N PHE A 231 -7.98 -1.97 -2.31
CA PHE A 231 -7.90 -2.73 -1.07
C PHE A 231 -7.23 -1.89 0.02
N VAL A 232 -7.93 -1.71 1.14
CA VAL A 232 -7.51 -0.80 2.20
C VAL A 232 -7.67 -1.41 3.60
N PRO A 233 -6.90 -0.96 4.60
CA PRO A 233 -7.04 -1.45 5.97
C PRO A 233 -8.33 -0.95 6.63
N LEU A 234 -8.81 -1.70 7.63
CA LEU A 234 -10.01 -1.40 8.41
C LEU A 234 -10.05 0.04 8.97
N GLY A 235 -11.12 0.79 8.67
CA GLY A 235 -11.32 2.18 9.03
C GLY A 235 -10.89 3.21 7.99
N LEU A 236 -10.56 2.82 6.75
CA LEU A 236 -10.15 3.72 5.66
C LEU A 236 -11.22 3.91 4.57
N ALA A 237 -12.23 3.05 4.47
CA ALA A 237 -13.23 3.06 3.40
C ALA A 237 -13.90 4.42 3.23
N GLU A 238 -14.33 5.04 4.35
CA GLU A 238 -15.01 6.34 4.34
C GLU A 238 -14.13 7.44 3.72
N TRP A 239 -12.82 7.42 3.98
CA TRP A 239 -11.89 8.40 3.41
C TRP A 239 -11.74 8.18 1.90
N MET A 240 -11.64 6.93 1.45
CA MET A 240 -11.55 6.58 0.02
C MET A 240 -12.80 7.02 -0.74
N GLN A 241 -13.99 6.74 -0.18
CA GLN A 241 -15.28 7.14 -0.76
C GLN A 241 -15.43 8.67 -0.84
N LYS A 242 -15.01 9.41 0.21
CA LYS A 242 -14.98 10.88 0.18
C LYS A 242 -14.01 11.45 -0.87
N THR A 243 -12.99 10.68 -1.26
CA THR A 243 -12.05 11.02 -2.33
C THR A 243 -12.57 10.59 -3.72
N GLY A 244 -13.77 10.01 -3.78
CA GLY A 244 -14.46 9.63 -5.02
C GLY A 244 -14.27 8.17 -5.44
N CYS A 245 -13.57 7.35 -4.65
CA CYS A 245 -13.35 5.94 -4.98
C CYS A 245 -14.62 5.12 -4.73
N GLU A 246 -15.13 4.48 -5.76
CA GLU A 246 -16.40 3.72 -5.71
C GLU A 246 -16.18 2.22 -5.41
N ASN A 247 -15.11 1.64 -5.94
CA ASN A 247 -14.79 0.22 -5.78
C ASN A 247 -13.71 0.02 -4.71
N VAL A 248 -14.15 -0.07 -3.45
CA VAL A 248 -13.27 -0.16 -2.27
C VAL A 248 -13.64 -1.38 -1.43
N THR A 249 -12.65 -2.19 -1.08
CA THR A 249 -12.76 -3.26 -0.10
C THR A 249 -11.87 -2.97 1.10
N GLU A 250 -12.50 -2.88 2.26
CA GLU A 250 -11.84 -2.64 3.53
C GLU A 250 -11.66 -3.95 4.30
N LEU A 251 -10.44 -4.22 4.76
CA LEU A 251 -10.07 -5.50 5.35
C LEU A 251 -9.36 -5.32 6.70
N ASP A 252 -9.75 -6.16 7.66
CA ASP A 252 -9.01 -6.39 8.89
C ASP A 252 -7.83 -7.34 8.64
N TRP A 253 -6.89 -7.44 9.57
CA TRP A 253 -5.81 -8.42 9.49
C TRP A 253 -6.36 -9.83 9.37
N TRP A 254 -5.71 -10.63 8.53
CA TRP A 254 -6.04 -12.03 8.22
C TRP A 254 -7.35 -12.22 7.47
N VAL A 255 -8.01 -11.12 7.08
CA VAL A 255 -9.20 -11.15 6.21
C VAL A 255 -8.77 -10.88 4.78
N GLY A 256 -9.21 -11.76 3.88
CA GLY A 256 -8.95 -11.67 2.46
C GLY A 256 -10.21 -11.46 1.63
N SER A 257 -9.98 -10.94 0.42
CA SER A 257 -11.00 -10.78 -0.61
C SER A 257 -10.38 -11.00 -2.00
N ARG A 258 -11.22 -11.00 -3.03
CA ARG A 258 -10.82 -11.19 -4.44
C ARG A 258 -11.43 -10.09 -5.29
N ILE A 259 -10.83 -9.82 -6.44
CA ILE A 259 -11.42 -8.96 -7.46
C ILE A 259 -12.46 -9.81 -8.22
N PRO A 260 -13.71 -9.34 -8.41
CA PRO A 260 -14.70 -10.05 -9.21
C PRO A 260 -14.16 -10.40 -10.61
N GLY A 261 -14.27 -11.68 -11.00
CA GLY A 261 -13.74 -12.18 -12.27
C GLY A 261 -12.29 -12.66 -12.24
N HIS A 262 -11.58 -12.50 -11.10
CA HIS A 262 -10.21 -12.95 -10.88
C HIS A 262 -10.11 -13.87 -9.65
N ASP A 263 -10.86 -14.97 -9.67
CA ASP A 263 -11.01 -15.86 -8.51
C ASP A 263 -9.72 -16.63 -8.13
N ASN A 264 -8.72 -16.61 -9.01
CA ASN A 264 -7.44 -17.28 -8.82
C ASN A 264 -6.44 -16.49 -7.96
N VAL A 265 -6.71 -15.21 -7.68
CA VAL A 265 -5.84 -14.36 -6.85
C VAL A 265 -6.62 -13.77 -5.68
N SER A 266 -6.09 -13.96 -4.48
CA SER A 266 -6.66 -13.46 -3.23
C SER A 266 -5.76 -12.42 -2.58
N PHE A 267 -6.36 -11.35 -2.07
CA PHE A 267 -5.70 -10.24 -1.41
C PHE A 267 -6.01 -10.32 0.07
N PHE A 268 -4.99 -10.48 0.91
CA PHE A 268 -5.12 -10.51 2.36
C PHE A 268 -4.44 -9.29 2.98
N CYS A 269 -5.18 -8.56 3.82
CA CYS A 269 -4.56 -7.59 4.72
C CYS A 269 -3.90 -8.39 5.85
N THR A 270 -2.59 -8.25 6.02
CA THR A 270 -1.81 -8.98 7.04
C THR A 270 -1.19 -8.03 8.06
N PRO A 271 -0.80 -8.49 9.26
CA PRO A 271 -0.27 -7.59 10.28
C PRO A 271 1.04 -6.91 9.89
N ALA A 272 1.24 -5.72 10.46
CA ALA A 272 2.50 -4.99 10.52
C ALA A 272 2.59 -4.26 11.87
N GLN A 273 3.78 -3.93 12.35
CA GLN A 273 3.96 -3.13 13.55
C GLN A 273 4.22 -1.67 13.18
N HIS A 274 3.15 -0.88 13.11
CA HIS A 274 3.20 0.53 12.75
C HIS A 274 2.05 1.32 13.38
N TRP A 275 1.68 2.46 12.79
CA TRP A 275 0.63 3.33 13.26
C TRP A 275 0.02 4.14 12.10
N CYS A 276 -1.06 4.85 12.38
CA CYS A 276 -1.78 5.68 11.42
C CYS A 276 -2.05 7.06 12.00
N LYS A 277 -1.80 8.12 11.22
CA LYS A 277 -2.24 9.49 11.54
C LYS A 277 -2.21 10.38 10.30
N ARG A 278 -3.22 11.23 10.15
CA ARG A 278 -3.24 12.29 9.13
C ARG A 278 -3.53 13.66 9.74
N THR A 279 -4.37 13.70 10.75
CA THR A 279 -4.77 14.94 11.43
C THR A 279 -4.37 14.91 12.91
N PRO A 280 -4.43 16.04 13.63
CA PRO A 280 -4.08 16.06 15.06
C PRO A 280 -4.94 15.17 15.97
N VAL A 281 -6.07 14.63 15.48
CA VAL A 281 -7.11 13.96 16.30
C VAL A 281 -7.52 12.59 15.77
N ASP A 282 -6.76 12.00 14.84
CA ASP A 282 -7.10 10.72 14.20
C ASP A 282 -6.07 9.60 14.43
N ASP A 283 -5.16 9.74 15.41
CA ASP A 283 -4.17 8.71 15.69
C ASP A 283 -4.87 7.36 15.88
N ASN A 284 -4.47 6.40 15.04
CA ASN A 284 -4.89 5.01 15.02
C ASN A 284 -6.42 4.80 14.92
N LYS A 285 -7.16 5.74 14.32
CA LYS A 285 -8.59 5.49 13.96
C LYS A 285 -8.74 4.47 12.82
N THR A 286 -7.73 4.36 11.99
CA THR A 286 -7.61 3.41 10.88
C THR A 286 -6.49 2.42 11.18
N LEU A 287 -6.67 1.17 10.75
CA LEU A 287 -5.67 0.11 10.85
C LEU A 287 -4.49 0.40 9.90
N TRP A 288 -3.35 -0.22 10.17
CA TRP A 288 -2.19 -0.30 9.28
C TRP A 288 -1.93 -1.77 8.98
N GLY A 289 -1.25 -2.12 7.91
CA GLY A 289 -0.95 -3.52 7.62
C GLY A 289 0.03 -3.71 6.49
N SER A 290 0.40 -4.97 6.32
CA SER A 290 1.06 -5.51 5.14
C SER A 290 0.00 -6.16 4.23
N TRP A 291 0.40 -6.59 3.03
CA TRP A 291 -0.46 -7.27 2.08
C TRP A 291 0.16 -8.57 1.60
N SER A 292 -0.59 -9.67 1.70
CA SER A 292 -0.26 -10.94 1.08
C SER A 292 -1.17 -11.17 -0.12
N ILE A 293 -0.61 -11.17 -1.33
CA ILE A 293 -1.33 -11.40 -2.58
C ILE A 293 -1.00 -12.82 -3.04
N VAL A 294 -1.98 -13.70 -2.94
CA VAL A 294 -1.82 -15.15 -3.10
C VAL A 294 -2.55 -15.59 -4.36
N GLY A 295 -1.79 -15.85 -5.42
CA GLY A 295 -2.26 -16.46 -6.66
C GLY A 295 -2.16 -17.98 -6.65
N SER A 296 -2.59 -18.60 -7.75
CA SER A 296 -2.53 -20.06 -7.95
C SER A 296 -1.13 -20.59 -8.23
N HIS A 297 -0.27 -19.75 -8.78
CA HIS A 297 1.10 -20.07 -9.18
C HIS A 297 2.15 -19.17 -8.54
N SER A 298 1.76 -17.94 -8.20
CA SER A 298 2.68 -16.92 -7.71
C SER A 298 2.14 -16.20 -6.48
N ARG A 299 3.04 -15.76 -5.61
CA ARG A 299 2.69 -15.07 -4.36
C ARG A 299 3.59 -13.85 -4.17
N PHE A 300 2.96 -12.73 -3.85
CA PHE A 300 3.64 -11.47 -3.56
C PHE A 300 3.31 -10.97 -2.15
N PHE A 301 4.34 -10.53 -1.43
CA PHE A 301 4.20 -9.89 -0.12
C PHE A 301 4.59 -8.41 -0.20
N PHE A 302 3.79 -7.52 0.37
CA PHE A 302 4.13 -6.11 0.53
C PHE A 302 4.10 -5.74 2.00
N ALA A 303 5.26 -5.41 2.57
CA ALA A 303 5.39 -5.21 4.01
C ALA A 303 4.70 -3.92 4.51
N GLY A 304 4.51 -2.92 3.65
CA GLY A 304 4.20 -1.56 4.08
C GLY A 304 5.33 -0.99 4.95
N ASP A 305 5.00 0.00 5.78
CA ASP A 305 5.88 0.43 6.86
C ASP A 305 5.70 -0.42 8.09
N THR A 306 6.81 -0.82 8.71
CA THR A 306 6.78 -1.65 9.90
C THR A 306 8.09 -1.61 10.65
N GLY A 307 8.02 -1.69 11.99
CA GLY A 307 9.09 -2.24 12.80
C GLY A 307 9.05 -3.77 12.77
N TYR A 308 10.12 -4.44 13.21
CA TYR A 308 10.12 -5.90 13.25
C TYR A 308 9.18 -6.44 14.35
N CYS A 309 8.38 -7.47 14.03
CA CYS A 309 7.48 -8.13 14.97
C CYS A 309 7.29 -9.62 14.64
N ALA A 310 6.70 -10.38 15.58
CA ALA A 310 6.58 -11.83 15.46
C ALA A 310 5.65 -12.29 14.32
N SER A 311 4.73 -11.44 13.85
CA SER A 311 3.73 -11.83 12.86
C SER A 311 4.31 -12.11 11.47
N PHE A 312 5.53 -11.69 11.15
CA PHE A 312 6.16 -12.09 9.89
C PHE A 312 6.35 -13.61 9.79
N LYS A 313 6.64 -14.29 10.91
CA LYS A 313 6.70 -15.76 10.97
C LYS A 313 5.32 -16.41 10.86
N GLU A 314 4.28 -15.76 11.37
CA GLU A 314 2.89 -16.19 11.17
C GLU A 314 2.57 -16.10 9.67
N ILE A 315 2.81 -14.95 9.04
CA ILE A 315 2.57 -14.70 7.61
C ILE A 315 3.31 -15.75 6.75
N GLY A 316 4.59 -16.00 7.01
CA GLY A 316 5.35 -17.01 6.29
C GLY A 316 4.81 -18.43 6.46
N ARG A 317 4.25 -18.77 7.64
CA ARG A 317 3.64 -20.09 7.89
C ARG A 317 2.33 -20.29 7.12
N HIS A 318 1.46 -19.28 7.07
CA HIS A 318 0.13 -19.41 6.45
C HIS A 318 0.15 -19.16 4.94
N PHE A 319 0.99 -18.23 4.46
CA PHE A 319 1.00 -17.81 3.06
C PHE A 319 2.32 -18.07 2.33
N GLY A 320 3.41 -18.36 3.04
CA GLY A 320 4.70 -18.65 2.42
C GLY A 320 4.77 -20.04 1.74
N PRO A 321 5.82 -20.28 0.94
CA PRO A 321 6.85 -19.31 0.56
C PRO A 321 6.32 -18.28 -0.45
N PHE A 322 6.82 -17.03 -0.36
CA PHE A 322 6.51 -15.97 -1.34
C PHE A 322 7.55 -15.96 -2.46
N ASP A 323 7.13 -15.66 -3.68
CA ASP A 323 8.06 -15.55 -4.82
C ASP A 323 8.78 -14.21 -4.83
N LEU A 324 8.08 -13.15 -4.43
CA LEU A 324 8.65 -11.82 -4.25
C LEU A 324 8.05 -11.15 -3.02
N ALA A 325 8.90 -10.49 -2.22
CA ALA A 325 8.47 -9.58 -1.17
C ALA A 325 9.01 -8.15 -1.41
N ALA A 326 8.19 -7.12 -1.24
CA ALA A 326 8.65 -5.74 -1.21
C ALA A 326 8.74 -5.28 0.26
N ILE A 327 9.96 -4.99 0.72
CA ILE A 327 10.28 -4.77 2.15
C ILE A 327 11.03 -3.43 2.33
N PRO A 328 10.62 -2.55 3.27
CA PRO A 328 11.28 -1.28 3.50
C PRO A 328 12.69 -1.48 4.06
N ILE A 329 13.62 -0.63 3.64
CA ILE A 329 14.98 -0.62 4.20
C ILE A 329 15.41 0.77 4.67
N GLY A 330 14.56 1.79 4.54
CA GLY A 330 14.85 3.18 4.91
C GLY A 330 14.06 3.66 6.14
N ALA A 331 14.24 4.93 6.49
CA ALA A 331 13.54 5.61 7.59
C ALA A 331 13.84 5.10 9.00
N TYR A 332 15.03 4.54 9.22
CA TYR A 332 15.36 3.85 10.47
C TYR A 332 16.21 4.65 11.46
N VAL A 333 16.82 5.79 11.09
CA VAL A 333 17.60 6.60 12.05
C VAL A 333 16.80 7.80 12.55
N PRO A 334 16.77 8.07 13.88
CA PRO A 334 17.50 7.38 14.95
C PRO A 334 16.78 6.14 15.50
N ARG A 335 17.52 5.05 15.75
CA ARG A 335 16.96 3.75 16.17
C ARG A 335 16.17 3.82 17.48
N GLY A 336 16.55 4.70 18.42
CA GLY A 336 15.81 4.88 19.67
C GLY A 336 14.35 5.36 19.50
N ILE A 337 14.01 5.91 18.34
CA ILE A 337 12.63 6.34 17.98
C ILE A 337 12.04 5.46 16.90
N MET A 338 12.83 5.17 15.87
CA MET A 338 12.30 4.54 14.66
C MET A 338 12.13 3.04 14.82
N LYS A 339 12.89 2.35 15.70
CA LYS A 339 12.92 0.88 15.77
C LYS A 339 11.55 0.21 15.94
N SER A 340 10.63 0.83 16.68
CA SER A 340 9.29 0.25 16.88
C SER A 340 8.39 0.35 15.65
N GLN A 341 8.70 1.22 14.69
CA GLN A 341 7.83 1.60 13.55
C GLN A 341 8.50 1.44 12.18
N HIS A 342 9.83 1.36 12.12
CA HIS A 342 10.63 1.14 10.92
C HIS A 342 11.78 0.17 11.20
N VAL A 343 11.89 -0.86 10.37
CA VAL A 343 13.04 -1.77 10.32
C VAL A 343 14.27 -1.06 9.76
N ASP A 344 15.44 -1.44 10.25
CA ASP A 344 16.70 -1.21 9.55
C ASP A 344 16.97 -2.35 8.54
N PRO A 345 18.01 -2.25 7.68
CA PRO A 345 18.25 -3.26 6.65
C PRO A 345 18.47 -4.68 7.21
N GLU A 346 19.05 -4.83 8.40
CA GLU A 346 19.23 -6.13 9.06
C GLU A 346 17.90 -6.74 9.50
N GLU A 347 17.03 -5.95 10.11
CA GLU A 347 15.66 -6.37 10.44
C GLU A 347 14.84 -6.65 9.16
N ALA A 348 15.08 -5.92 8.05
CA ALA A 348 14.46 -6.20 6.77
C ALA A 348 14.87 -7.57 6.20
N VAL A 349 16.14 -7.96 6.33
CA VAL A 349 16.59 -9.32 5.96
C VAL A 349 15.93 -10.38 6.85
N GLN A 350 15.73 -10.09 8.14
CA GLN A 350 14.98 -10.99 9.01
C GLN A 350 13.51 -11.15 8.56
N ILE A 351 12.86 -10.08 8.10
CA ILE A 351 11.52 -10.17 7.50
C ILE A 351 11.55 -11.07 6.26
N HIS A 352 12.52 -10.88 5.35
CA HIS A 352 12.69 -11.71 4.15
C HIS A 352 12.72 -13.21 4.49
N ILE A 353 13.51 -13.58 5.51
CA ILE A 353 13.59 -14.96 6.02
C ILE A 353 12.25 -15.42 6.60
N ASP A 354 11.66 -14.62 7.49
CA ASP A 354 10.49 -15.02 8.28
C ASP A 354 9.22 -15.17 7.45
N VAL A 355 9.05 -14.34 6.40
CA VAL A 355 7.98 -14.52 5.42
C VAL A 355 8.29 -15.62 4.41
N GLN A 356 9.49 -16.22 4.44
CA GLN A 356 9.94 -17.25 3.51
C GLN A 356 9.91 -16.75 2.05
N ALA A 357 10.40 -15.54 1.80
CA ALA A 357 10.48 -14.99 0.46
C ALA A 357 11.67 -15.59 -0.31
N LYS A 358 11.45 -16.03 -1.55
CA LYS A 358 12.52 -16.47 -2.45
C LYS A 358 13.35 -15.30 -2.96
N ALA A 359 12.68 -14.18 -3.21
CA ALA A 359 13.33 -12.93 -3.59
C ALA A 359 12.67 -11.73 -2.89
N SER A 360 13.38 -10.62 -2.76
CA SER A 360 12.86 -9.39 -2.20
C SER A 360 13.36 -8.15 -2.91
N LEU A 361 12.48 -7.16 -3.02
CA LEU A 361 12.73 -5.82 -3.54
C LEU A 361 12.78 -4.83 -2.37
N ALA A 362 13.87 -4.09 -2.28
CA ALA A 362 14.03 -3.01 -1.31
C ALA A 362 13.20 -1.77 -1.69
N ILE A 363 12.38 -1.29 -0.75
CA ILE A 363 11.50 -0.12 -0.92
C ILE A 363 11.73 0.94 0.18
N HIS A 364 10.94 2.03 0.16
CA HIS A 364 10.93 3.16 1.13
C HIS A 364 12.16 4.09 1.12
N TRP A 365 13.30 3.60 0.63
CA TRP A 365 14.54 4.36 0.57
C TRP A 365 14.68 5.18 -0.72
N GLY A 366 15.73 6.01 -0.81
CA GLY A 366 16.15 6.65 -2.06
C GLY A 366 15.19 7.70 -2.65
N THR A 367 14.13 8.11 -1.93
CA THR A 367 13.07 8.95 -2.51
C THR A 367 12.72 10.19 -1.68
N PHE A 368 12.41 10.02 -0.37
CA PHE A 368 12.06 11.12 0.53
C PHE A 368 13.04 11.24 1.71
N PRO A 369 13.30 12.46 2.23
CA PRO A 369 14.11 12.66 3.43
C PRO A 369 13.25 12.49 4.70
N LEU A 370 12.97 11.26 5.11
CA LEU A 370 12.08 10.95 6.25
C LEU A 370 12.82 10.72 7.58
N SER A 371 14.15 10.66 7.53
CA SER A 371 15.02 10.20 8.61
C SER A 371 16.44 10.73 8.40
N TYR A 372 17.37 10.37 9.29
CA TYR A 372 18.70 10.96 9.36
C TYR A 372 19.86 10.06 8.87
N GLU A 373 19.60 8.83 8.40
CA GLU A 373 20.63 8.01 7.75
C GLU A 373 21.07 8.60 6.42
N HIS A 374 22.33 8.36 6.05
CA HIS A 374 22.85 8.76 4.75
C HIS A 374 22.02 8.12 3.63
N TYR A 375 21.63 8.88 2.61
CA TYR A 375 20.68 8.42 1.59
C TYR A 375 21.09 7.16 0.80
N LEU A 376 22.39 6.84 0.73
CA LEU A 376 22.96 5.62 0.14
C LEU A 376 23.35 4.53 1.15
N GLU A 377 23.17 4.76 2.45
CA GLU A 377 23.45 3.76 3.48
C GLU A 377 22.55 2.52 3.38
N PRO A 378 21.22 2.64 3.12
CA PRO A 378 20.33 1.49 3.17
C PRO A 378 20.74 0.32 2.25
N PRO A 379 21.04 0.52 0.95
CA PRO A 379 21.49 -0.58 0.08
C PRO A 379 22.80 -1.22 0.53
N ALA A 380 23.74 -0.41 1.03
CA ALA A 380 25.05 -0.90 1.47
C ALA A 380 24.90 -1.83 2.68
N ARG A 381 24.11 -1.39 3.68
CA ARG A 381 23.81 -2.20 4.87
C ARG A 381 22.95 -3.42 4.55
N LEU A 382 22.00 -3.32 3.61
CA LEU A 382 21.23 -4.47 3.14
C LEU A 382 22.15 -5.55 2.59
N ARG A 383 23.06 -5.18 1.70
CA ARG A 383 24.03 -6.12 1.10
C ARG A 383 24.91 -6.78 2.17
N GLU A 384 25.41 -5.99 3.12
CA GLU A 384 26.20 -6.49 4.24
C GLU A 384 25.40 -7.47 5.13
N ALA A 385 24.16 -7.13 5.46
CA ALA A 385 23.27 -7.98 6.25
C ALA A 385 23.01 -9.34 5.59
N MET A 386 22.74 -9.36 4.28
CA MET A 386 22.58 -10.60 3.50
C MET A 386 23.83 -11.49 3.58
N VAL A 387 25.02 -10.91 3.33
CA VAL A 387 26.29 -11.64 3.40
C VAL A 387 26.56 -12.18 4.80
N ASN A 388 26.35 -11.37 5.84
CA ASN A 388 26.61 -11.75 7.23
C ASN A 388 25.73 -12.91 7.71
N LEU A 389 24.53 -13.07 7.14
CA LEU A 389 23.63 -14.19 7.41
C LEU A 389 23.84 -15.39 6.45
N GLY A 390 24.83 -15.33 5.56
CA GLY A 390 25.14 -16.39 4.60
C GLY A 390 24.12 -16.53 3.48
N LEU A 391 23.34 -15.49 3.21
CA LEU A 391 22.36 -15.44 2.12
C LEU A 391 22.98 -14.86 0.85
N ASN A 392 22.40 -15.19 -0.31
CA ASN A 392 22.82 -14.61 -1.58
C ASN A 392 22.32 -13.15 -1.67
N PRO A 393 23.21 -12.14 -1.82
CA PRO A 393 22.80 -10.73 -1.90
C PRO A 393 21.91 -10.40 -3.11
N ASP A 394 21.88 -11.26 -4.13
CA ASP A 394 21.02 -11.05 -5.31
C ASP A 394 19.55 -11.46 -5.07
N ASP A 395 19.29 -12.19 -3.98
CA ASP A 395 17.94 -12.61 -3.58
C ASP A 395 17.18 -11.44 -2.93
N PHE A 396 17.86 -10.49 -2.27
CA PHE A 396 17.25 -9.26 -1.78
C PHE A 396 17.92 -8.04 -2.42
N PHE A 397 17.32 -7.58 -3.51
CA PHE A 397 17.91 -6.62 -4.43
C PHE A 397 17.27 -5.23 -4.34
N THR A 398 18.02 -4.24 -4.82
CA THR A 398 17.53 -2.89 -5.12
C THR A 398 17.30 -2.74 -6.61
N LEU A 399 16.42 -1.81 -6.99
CA LEU A 399 16.26 -1.35 -8.37
C LEU A 399 16.56 0.14 -8.45
N HIS A 400 16.84 0.64 -9.65
CA HIS A 400 16.77 2.07 -9.93
C HIS A 400 15.31 2.54 -10.03
N HIS A 401 15.06 3.82 -9.83
CA HIS A 401 13.72 4.39 -9.98
C HIS A 401 13.23 4.19 -11.42
N GLY A 402 12.14 3.44 -11.58
CA GLY A 402 11.53 3.09 -12.86
C GLY A 402 12.02 1.78 -13.47
N GLU A 403 13.01 1.13 -12.87
CA GLU A 403 13.53 -0.15 -13.36
C GLU A 403 12.55 -1.29 -13.01
N SER A 404 12.53 -2.30 -13.88
CA SER A 404 11.69 -3.48 -13.74
C SER A 404 12.52 -4.75 -13.72
N ARG A 405 12.14 -5.70 -12.87
CA ARG A 405 12.73 -7.05 -12.83
C ARG A 405 11.66 -8.11 -12.89
N MET A 406 11.91 -9.15 -13.67
CA MET A 406 11.10 -10.37 -13.69
C MET A 406 11.75 -11.42 -12.80
N ILE A 407 10.94 -12.06 -11.97
CA ILE A 407 11.34 -13.10 -11.02
C ILE A 407 10.77 -14.41 -11.55
N ASN A 408 11.64 -15.22 -12.15
CA ASN A 408 11.26 -16.49 -12.76
C ASN A 408 11.24 -17.63 -11.74
N LEU A 409 10.11 -18.35 -11.67
CA LEU A 409 9.97 -19.49 -10.76
C LEU A 409 10.79 -20.72 -11.17
N LYS A 410 11.19 -20.82 -12.45
CA LYS A 410 11.94 -21.97 -12.98
C LYS A 410 13.45 -21.92 -12.69
N ASP A 411 14.01 -20.72 -12.59
CA ASP A 411 15.47 -20.53 -12.47
C ASP A 411 15.97 -20.79 -11.03
N MET A 412 15.05 -20.84 -10.05
CA MET A 412 15.36 -21.07 -8.63
C MET A 412 15.46 -22.56 -8.25
N HIS A 413 15.15 -23.50 -9.16
CA HIS A 413 15.30 -24.95 -8.92
C HIS A 413 16.57 -25.55 -9.57
N SER A 414 17.36 -24.74 -10.28
CA SER A 414 18.61 -25.16 -10.92
C SER A 414 19.87 -24.90 -10.08
N SER A 415 19.73 -24.33 -8.89
CA SER A 415 20.86 -23.90 -8.04
C SER A 415 20.98 -24.66 -6.70
N SER A 416 20.21 -25.74 -6.52
CA SER A 416 20.27 -26.60 -5.33
C SER A 416 21.21 -27.79 -5.50
#